data_AF-A0A2E8CWF7-F1
#
_entry.id   AF-A0A2E8CWF7-F1
#
_cell.length_a   1.000
_cell.length_b   1.000
_cell.length_c   1.000
_cell.angle_alpha   90.00
_cell.angle_beta   90.00
_cell.angle_gamma   90.00
#
_symmetry.space_group_name_H-M   'P 1'
#
loop_
_entity.id
_entity.type
_entity.pdbx_description
1 polymer ?
#
loop_
_entity_poly.entity_id
_entity_poly.type
_entity_poly.pdbx_seq_one_letter_code
_entity_poly.pdbx_strand_id
1 'polypeptide(L)'
;MLTTNGERVFKLSPGQIIKVNEILQRVYKDYLEVEKLRTTEGLGGLNHIVTIVEPFTEAEIAELEEKLWSQLDNVIDVEQQKIMRLNLGVHVGEGMLGLSDNKWKPGILGWGRHGCQIELWKVGTWYHWKTRIKTKHSSMTTAEDSAPELPAAFKRFWREGAETETEFSK
;
A
#
# COMPACT_ATOMS: atom_id res chain seq x y z
N MET A 1 -16.96 19.25 39.73
CA MET A 1 -17.56 18.88 38.43
C MET A 1 -16.44 18.40 37.54
N LEU A 2 -16.36 17.10 37.29
CA LEU A 2 -15.36 16.47 36.43
C LEU A 2 -16.03 16.24 35.08
N THR A 3 -15.71 17.05 34.07
CA THR A 3 -16.10 16.76 32.69
C THR A 3 -15.05 15.83 32.09
N THR A 4 -15.37 14.54 32.10
CA THR A 4 -15.12 13.55 31.05
C THR A 4 -14.14 13.95 29.95
N ASN A 5 -13.03 13.20 29.87
CA ASN A 5 -12.07 13.19 28.77
C ASN A 5 -12.78 13.32 27.41
N GLY A 6 -12.71 14.51 26.82
CA GLY A 6 -13.23 14.77 25.49
C GLY A 6 -12.39 14.02 24.47
N GLU A 7 -12.87 12.88 24.00
CA GLU A 7 -12.43 12.29 22.74
C GLU A 7 -12.58 13.37 21.68
N ARG A 8 -11.45 13.99 21.29
CA ARG A 8 -11.40 14.91 20.16
C ARG A 8 -11.67 14.10 18.91
N VAL A 9 -12.95 13.94 18.58
CA VAL A 9 -13.37 13.28 17.34
C VAL A 9 -12.79 14.06 16.19
N PHE A 10 -11.94 13.40 15.39
CA PHE A 10 -11.45 13.93 14.13
C PHE A 10 -12.64 14.17 13.20
N LYS A 11 -13.08 15.43 13.09
CA LYS A 11 -14.21 15.82 12.24
C LYS A 11 -13.71 16.76 11.16
N LEU A 12 -13.68 16.27 9.93
CA LEU A 12 -13.51 17.09 8.74
C LEU A 12 -14.89 17.59 8.30
N SER A 13 -14.98 18.85 7.90
CA SER A 13 -16.18 19.34 7.21
C SER A 13 -16.33 18.65 5.84
N PRO A 14 -17.54 18.59 5.26
CA PRO A 14 -17.73 17.99 3.93
C PRO A 14 -16.80 18.58 2.85
N GLY A 15 -16.57 19.89 2.88
CA GLY A 15 -15.65 20.56 1.96
C GLY A 15 -14.18 20.16 2.18
N GLN A 16 -13.76 19.95 3.43
CA GLN A 16 -12.42 19.44 3.73
C GLN A 16 -12.26 17.99 3.29
N ILE A 17 -13.29 17.14 3.46
CA ILE A 17 -13.24 15.73 3.02
C ILE A 17 -12.99 15.64 1.51
N ILE A 18 -13.71 16.44 0.71
CA ILE A 18 -13.53 16.48 -0.75
C ILE A 18 -12.08 16.87 -1.09
N LYS A 19 -11.58 17.98 -0.52
CA LYS A 19 -10.21 18.46 -0.77
C LYS A 19 -9.14 17.48 -0.32
N VAL A 20 -9.31 16.85 0.85
CA VAL A 20 -8.40 15.83 1.36
C VAL A 20 -8.36 14.66 0.39
N ASN A 21 -9.51 14.13 -0.04
CA ASN A 21 -9.56 13.03 -0.98
C ASN A 21 -8.88 13.37 -2.32
N GLU A 22 -9.09 14.58 -2.84
CA GLU A 22 -8.42 15.05 -4.06
C GLU A 22 -6.89 15.09 -3.89
N ILE A 23 -6.40 15.56 -2.75
CA ILE A 23 -4.97 15.58 -2.43
C ILE A 23 -4.41 14.15 -2.35
N LEU A 24 -5.10 13.26 -1.63
CA LEU A 24 -4.67 11.86 -1.49
C LEU A 24 -4.63 11.15 -2.85
N GLN A 25 -5.64 11.35 -3.70
CA GLN A 25 -5.67 10.78 -5.05
C GLN A 25 -4.55 11.33 -5.93
N ARG A 26 -4.25 12.63 -5.84
CA ARG A 26 -3.16 13.26 -6.59
C ARG A 26 -1.80 12.70 -6.18
N VAL A 27 -1.51 12.68 -4.88
CA VAL A 27 -0.25 12.12 -4.36
C VAL A 27 -0.13 10.63 -4.68
N TYR A 28 -1.24 9.88 -4.61
CA TYR A 28 -1.23 8.47 -5.01
C TYR A 28 -0.90 8.29 -6.49
N LYS A 29 -1.39 9.18 -7.36
CA LYS A 29 -1.00 9.17 -8.78
C LYS A 29 0.49 9.46 -8.95
N ASP A 30 1.03 10.46 -8.27
CA ASP A 30 2.47 10.77 -8.32
C ASP A 30 3.30 9.57 -7.81
N TYR A 31 2.86 8.93 -6.74
CA TYR A 31 3.46 7.69 -6.23
C TYR A 31 3.50 6.59 -7.30
N LEU A 32 2.40 6.37 -8.03
CA LEU A 32 2.35 5.35 -9.08
C LEU A 32 3.32 5.64 -10.23
N GLU A 33 3.59 6.91 -10.53
CA GLU A 33 4.59 7.29 -11.53
C GLU A 33 6.00 6.90 -11.09
N VAL A 34 6.36 7.14 -9.83
CA VAL A 34 7.65 6.69 -9.25
C VAL A 34 7.70 5.16 -9.14
N GLU A 35 6.63 4.52 -8.66
CA GLU A 35 6.54 3.06 -8.55
C GLU A 35 6.82 2.40 -9.90
N LYS A 36 6.21 2.90 -10.98
CA LYS A 36 6.40 2.36 -12.32
C LYS A 36 7.86 2.37 -12.77
N LEU A 37 8.63 3.40 -12.41
CA LEU A 37 10.06 3.51 -12.73
C LEU A 37 10.93 2.55 -11.90
N ARG A 38 10.43 2.12 -10.75
CA ARG A 38 11.09 1.20 -9.79
C ARG A 38 10.54 -0.21 -9.85
N THR A 39 9.64 -0.49 -10.80
CA THR A 39 8.98 -1.79 -10.91
C THR A 39 9.58 -2.59 -12.05
N THR A 40 9.96 -3.81 -11.75
CA THR A 40 10.29 -4.83 -12.73
C THR A 40 9.28 -5.96 -12.66
N GLU A 41 8.87 -6.45 -13.82
CA GLU A 41 7.95 -7.58 -13.93
C GLU A 41 8.61 -8.70 -14.72
N GLY A 42 8.38 -9.93 -14.27
CA GLY A 42 8.85 -11.14 -14.94
C GLY A 42 7.92 -12.31 -14.67
N LEU A 43 8.22 -13.43 -15.32
CA LEU A 43 7.60 -14.71 -15.01
C LEU A 43 8.52 -15.47 -14.05
N GLY A 44 7.99 -15.86 -12.90
CA GLY A 44 8.61 -16.79 -11.98
C GLY A 44 8.44 -18.25 -12.44
N GLY A 45 8.79 -19.18 -11.56
CA GLY A 45 8.46 -20.59 -11.79
C GLY A 45 6.94 -20.81 -11.85
N LEU A 46 6.51 -21.86 -12.56
CA LEU A 46 5.09 -22.27 -12.63
C LEU A 46 4.15 -21.18 -13.17
N ASN A 47 4.58 -20.37 -14.15
CA ASN A 47 3.75 -19.28 -14.72
C ASN A 47 3.28 -18.22 -13.70
N HIS A 48 3.92 -18.11 -12.54
CA HIS A 48 3.60 -17.04 -11.61
C HIS A 48 4.10 -15.70 -12.16
N ILE A 49 3.29 -14.65 -12.07
CA ILE A 49 3.76 -13.28 -12.33
C ILE A 49 4.54 -12.82 -11.11
N VAL A 50 5.80 -12.44 -11.30
CA VAL A 50 6.64 -11.88 -10.24
C VAL A 50 6.89 -10.42 -10.56
N THR A 51 6.44 -9.55 -9.67
CA THR A 51 6.67 -8.11 -9.70
C THR A 51 7.60 -7.75 -8.55
N ILE A 52 8.71 -7.07 -8.85
CA ILE A 52 9.62 -6.52 -7.85
C ILE A 52 9.51 -5.00 -7.92
N VAL A 53 9.06 -4.40 -6.83
CA VAL A 53 9.10 -2.95 -6.60
C VAL A 53 10.34 -2.67 -5.77
N GLU A 54 11.32 -2.01 -6.36
CA GLU A 54 12.51 -1.58 -5.63
C GLU A 54 12.17 -0.48 -4.60
N PRO A 55 12.90 -0.42 -3.48
CA PRO A 55 12.78 0.71 -2.57
C PRO A 55 13.09 2.01 -3.29
N PHE A 56 12.29 3.03 -3.02
CA PHE A 56 12.53 4.39 -3.46
C PHE A 56 13.70 4.96 -2.67
N THR A 57 14.38 5.93 -3.27
CA THR A 57 15.39 6.73 -2.59
C THR A 57 14.75 7.60 -1.52
N GLU A 58 15.51 7.98 -0.49
CA GLU A 58 15.04 8.90 0.55
C GLU A 58 14.57 10.24 -0.03
N ALA A 59 15.17 10.69 -1.14
CA ALA A 59 14.76 11.92 -1.82
C ALA A 59 13.37 11.80 -2.47
N GLU A 60 13.11 10.71 -3.20
CA GLU A 60 11.80 10.44 -3.81
C GLU A 60 10.70 10.32 -2.75
N ILE A 61 11.00 9.66 -1.62
CA ILE A 61 10.06 9.56 -0.49
C ILE A 61 9.81 10.95 0.13
N ALA A 62 10.87 11.70 0.41
CA ALA A 62 10.75 13.03 1.01
C ALA A 62 9.92 13.98 0.13
N GLU A 63 10.11 13.95 -1.20
CA GLU A 63 9.33 14.75 -2.14
C GLU A 63 7.83 14.42 -2.09
N LEU A 64 7.48 13.13 -2.11
CA LEU A 64 6.08 12.68 -2.03
C LEU A 64 5.45 13.06 -0.68
N GLU A 65 6.18 12.91 0.43
CA GLU A 65 5.71 13.30 1.76
C GLU A 65 5.54 14.82 1.91
N GLU A 66 6.52 15.61 1.43
CA GLU A 66 6.44 17.06 1.45
C GLU A 66 5.24 17.55 0.64
N LYS A 67 5.04 17.01 -0.56
CA LYS A 67 3.91 17.33 -1.43
C LYS A 67 2.57 16.97 -0.76
N LEU A 68 2.50 15.85 -0.05
CA LEU A 68 1.32 15.44 0.71
C LEU A 68 1.03 16.39 1.87
N TRP A 69 2.02 16.60 2.74
CA TRP A 69 1.82 17.34 3.98
C TRP A 69 1.64 18.84 3.74
N SER A 70 2.36 19.44 2.80
CA SER A 70 2.18 20.85 2.44
C SER A 70 0.77 21.12 1.91
N GLN A 71 0.19 20.22 1.10
CA GLN A 71 -1.17 20.39 0.59
C GLN A 71 -2.22 20.14 1.68
N LEU A 72 -2.04 19.12 2.52
CA LEU A 72 -2.95 18.84 3.64
C LEU A 72 -2.97 19.98 4.65
N ASP A 73 -1.81 20.50 5.06
CA ASP A 73 -1.70 21.55 6.08
C ASP A 73 -2.42 22.86 5.68
N ASN A 74 -2.65 23.08 4.37
CA ASN A 74 -3.43 24.20 3.85
C ASN A 74 -4.96 23.99 3.92
N VAL A 75 -5.42 22.77 4.18
CA VAL A 75 -6.85 22.39 4.19
C VAL A 75 -7.35 22.11 5.61
N ILE A 76 -6.48 21.63 6.49
CA ILE A 76 -6.82 21.21 7.84
C ILE A 76 -6.10 22.04 8.90
N ASP A 77 -6.74 22.20 10.06
CA ASP A 77 -6.16 22.97 11.17
C ASP A 77 -5.05 22.20 11.91
N VAL A 78 -4.31 22.91 12.77
CA VAL A 78 -3.15 22.36 13.49
C VAL A 78 -3.49 21.13 14.34
N GLU A 79 -4.69 21.03 14.91
CA GLU A 79 -5.08 19.88 15.72
C GLU A 79 -5.44 18.68 14.83
N GLN A 80 -6.16 18.92 13.74
CA GLN A 80 -6.43 17.92 12.71
C GLN A 80 -5.13 17.38 12.10
N GLN A 81 -4.14 18.23 11.86
CA GLN A 81 -2.84 17.85 11.33
C GLN A 81 -2.12 16.84 12.23
N LYS A 82 -2.11 17.08 13.55
CA LYS A 82 -1.50 16.15 14.52
C LYS A 82 -2.17 14.78 14.46
N ILE A 83 -3.51 14.76 14.46
CA ILE A 83 -4.27 13.51 14.41
C ILE A 83 -4.02 12.80 13.08
N MET A 84 -4.02 13.51 11.95
CA MET A 84 -3.83 12.92 10.64
C MET A 84 -2.42 12.34 10.46
N ARG A 85 -1.37 13.02 10.93
CA ARG A 85 0.01 12.50 10.92
C ARG A 85 0.16 11.20 11.70
N LEU A 86 -0.62 11.02 12.76
CA LEU A 86 -0.61 9.79 13.56
C LEU A 86 -1.40 8.64 12.92
N ASN A 87 -2.43 8.93 12.11
CA ASN A 87 -3.41 7.93 11.68
C ASN A 87 -3.43 7.63 10.17
N LEU A 88 -2.91 8.52 9.31
CA LEU A 88 -3.07 8.41 7.86
C LEU A 88 -2.36 7.17 7.28
N GLY A 89 -1.35 6.62 7.96
CA GLY A 89 -0.63 5.44 7.49
C GLY A 89 0.07 5.69 6.16
N VAL A 90 0.96 6.69 6.11
CA VAL A 90 1.70 7.06 4.89
C VAL A 90 2.54 5.89 4.37
N HIS A 91 3.16 5.16 5.29
CA HIS A 91 3.99 3.98 5.02
C HIS A 91 3.33 2.73 5.58
N VAL A 92 3.79 1.56 5.11
CA VAL A 92 3.51 0.28 5.76
C VAL A 92 3.99 0.38 7.22
N GLY A 93 3.06 0.26 8.17
CA GLY A 93 3.37 0.43 9.58
C GLY A 93 4.28 -0.69 10.11
N GLU A 94 5.49 -0.36 10.54
CA GLU A 94 6.46 -1.32 11.10
C GLU A 94 5.88 -2.10 12.30
N GLY A 95 4.99 -1.49 13.09
CA GLY A 95 4.30 -2.11 14.23
C GLY A 95 2.99 -2.85 13.90
N MET A 96 2.46 -2.73 12.68
CA MET A 96 1.25 -3.44 12.24
C MET A 96 1.55 -4.79 11.56
N LEU A 97 2.82 -5.08 11.28
CA LEU A 97 3.30 -6.32 10.63
C LEU A 97 3.10 -7.61 11.46
N GLY A 98 2.30 -7.58 12.52
CA GLY A 98 2.05 -8.73 13.40
C GLY A 98 0.61 -8.89 13.92
N LEU A 99 -0.18 -7.82 14.02
CA LEU A 99 -1.35 -7.77 14.92
C LEU A 99 -2.71 -7.44 14.27
N SER A 100 -2.80 -7.21 12.95
CA SER A 100 -4.09 -6.95 12.29
C SER A 100 -4.33 -7.87 11.10
N ASP A 101 -5.60 -8.15 10.79
CA ASP A 101 -6.04 -8.89 9.58
C ASP A 101 -5.71 -8.13 8.27
N ASN A 102 -5.13 -6.93 8.35
CA ASN A 102 -4.73 -6.07 7.23
C ASN A 102 -3.21 -6.02 7.01
N LYS A 103 -2.46 -7.07 7.37
CA LYS A 103 -0.97 -7.16 7.27
C LYS A 103 -0.36 -6.73 5.93
N TRP A 104 -1.14 -6.66 4.86
CA TRP A 104 -0.68 -6.49 3.48
C TRP A 104 -1.13 -5.20 2.83
N LYS A 105 -1.89 -4.34 3.53
CA LYS A 105 -2.36 -3.09 2.93
C LYS A 105 -1.18 -2.11 2.84
N PRO A 106 -0.75 -1.73 1.62
CA PRO A 106 0.20 -0.65 1.49
C PRO A 106 -0.32 0.61 2.18
N GLY A 107 0.60 1.45 2.65
CA GLY A 107 0.25 2.83 3.01
C GLY A 107 -0.14 3.64 1.78
N ILE A 108 -0.39 4.94 1.96
CA ILE A 108 -0.67 5.83 0.81
C ILE A 108 0.50 5.86 -0.17
N LEU A 109 1.74 5.78 0.33
CA LEU A 109 2.95 5.66 -0.49
C LEU A 109 3.34 4.20 -0.74
N GLY A 110 2.35 3.30 -0.74
CA GLY A 110 2.53 1.96 -1.28
C GLY A 110 3.56 1.12 -0.53
N TRP A 111 4.46 0.53 -1.32
CA TRP A 111 5.65 -0.17 -0.84
C TRP A 111 6.93 0.65 -1.02
N GLY A 112 6.83 1.93 -1.36
CA GLY A 112 7.98 2.76 -1.79
C GLY A 112 9.14 2.73 -0.79
N ARG A 113 8.87 2.81 0.51
CA ARG A 113 9.95 2.86 1.52
C ARG A 113 10.77 1.59 1.66
N HIS A 114 10.16 0.43 1.47
CA HIS A 114 10.78 -0.87 1.77
C HIS A 114 11.00 -1.73 0.52
N GLY A 115 10.38 -1.34 -0.60
CA GLY A 115 10.17 -2.22 -1.73
C GLY A 115 9.31 -3.43 -1.37
N CYS A 116 8.98 -4.22 -2.38
CA CYS A 116 8.36 -5.52 -2.18
C CYS A 116 8.63 -6.44 -3.38
N GLN A 117 8.48 -7.73 -3.14
CA GLN A 117 8.26 -8.71 -4.20
C GLN A 117 6.83 -9.20 -4.08
N ILE A 118 6.07 -9.12 -5.17
CA ILE A 118 4.72 -9.62 -5.30
C ILE A 118 4.77 -10.77 -6.29
N GLU A 119 4.22 -11.90 -5.91
CA GLU A 119 4.07 -13.07 -6.76
C GLU A 119 2.57 -13.36 -6.87
N LEU A 120 2.03 -13.41 -8.08
CA LEU A 120 0.62 -13.61 -8.38
C LEU A 120 0.44 -14.83 -9.28
N TRP A 121 -0.54 -15.66 -8.98
CA TRP A 121 -0.93 -16.77 -9.85
C TRP A 121 -2.40 -17.10 -9.68
N LYS A 122 -2.93 -17.92 -10.59
CA LYS A 122 -4.33 -18.33 -10.60
C LYS A 122 -4.43 -19.84 -10.67
N VAL A 123 -5.30 -20.42 -9.84
CA VAL A 123 -5.62 -21.85 -9.80
C VAL A 123 -7.14 -21.99 -9.93
N GLY A 124 -7.61 -22.53 -11.06
CA GLY A 124 -9.03 -22.55 -11.37
C GLY A 124 -9.62 -21.13 -11.40
N THR A 125 -10.59 -20.83 -10.53
CA THR A 125 -11.20 -19.50 -10.42
C THR A 125 -10.60 -18.64 -9.30
N TRP A 126 -9.58 -19.12 -8.60
CA TRP A 126 -9.01 -18.44 -7.44
C TRP A 126 -7.69 -17.77 -7.79
N TYR A 127 -7.54 -16.53 -7.33
CA TYR A 127 -6.29 -15.81 -7.35
C TYR A 127 -5.53 -16.10 -6.06
N HIS A 128 -4.23 -16.29 -6.20
CA HIS A 128 -3.30 -16.45 -5.10
C HIS A 128 -2.24 -15.36 -5.22
N TRP A 129 -1.80 -14.88 -4.07
CA TRP A 129 -0.70 -13.92 -4.03
C TRP A 129 0.21 -14.19 -2.85
N LYS A 130 1.48 -13.89 -3.08
CA LYS A 130 2.52 -13.89 -2.08
C LYS A 130 3.24 -12.56 -2.12
N THR A 131 3.43 -11.93 -0.97
CA THR A 131 4.13 -10.64 -0.86
C THR A 131 5.29 -10.76 0.09
N ARG A 132 6.48 -10.37 -0.33
CA ARG A 132 7.69 -10.34 0.50
C ARG A 132 8.14 -8.91 0.66
N ILE A 133 8.24 -8.45 1.90
CA ILE A 133 8.67 -7.08 2.23
C ILE A 133 9.95 -7.19 3.04
N LYS A 134 10.97 -6.42 2.64
CA LYS A 134 12.22 -6.31 3.39
C LYS A 134 12.04 -5.27 4.50
N THR A 135 12.10 -5.70 5.75
CA THR A 135 12.06 -4.76 6.87
C THR A 135 13.46 -4.19 7.16
N LYS A 136 13.54 -3.08 7.89
CA LYS A 136 14.83 -2.46 8.27
C LYS A 136 15.77 -3.40 9.03
N HIS A 137 15.23 -4.38 9.76
CA HIS A 137 16.02 -5.37 10.49
C HIS A 137 16.50 -6.54 9.61
N SER A 138 16.42 -6.40 8.28
CA SER A 138 16.80 -7.42 7.30
C SER A 138 16.01 -8.73 7.40
N SER A 139 14.95 -8.79 8.22
CA SER A 139 14.00 -9.89 8.19
C SER A 139 13.02 -9.67 7.03
N MET A 140 12.86 -10.71 6.23
CA MET A 140 11.88 -10.72 5.14
C MET A 140 10.55 -11.21 5.72
N THR A 141 9.55 -10.33 5.71
CA THR A 141 8.19 -10.73 6.09
C THR A 141 7.48 -11.25 4.86
N THR A 142 6.95 -12.47 4.94
CA THR A 142 6.20 -13.09 3.85
C THR A 142 4.72 -13.12 4.19
N ALA A 143 3.93 -12.68 3.23
CA ALA A 143 2.50 -12.77 3.11
C ALA A 143 2.12 -13.84 2.12
N GLU A 144 1.07 -14.59 2.40
CA GLU A 144 0.42 -15.41 1.38
C GLU A 144 -1.07 -15.48 1.69
N ASP A 145 -1.90 -15.29 0.67
CA ASP A 145 -3.35 -15.36 0.79
C ASP A 145 -3.98 -15.64 -0.60
N SER A 146 -5.28 -15.92 -0.63
CA SER A 146 -6.02 -16.25 -1.85
C SER A 146 -7.49 -15.83 -1.77
N ALA A 147 -8.08 -15.48 -2.92
CA ALA A 147 -9.47 -15.07 -3.02
C ALA A 147 -10.02 -15.29 -4.43
N PRO A 148 -11.36 -15.40 -4.59
CA PRO A 148 -11.98 -15.47 -5.92
C PRO A 148 -11.80 -14.17 -6.73
N GLU A 149 -11.55 -13.04 -6.06
CA GLU A 149 -11.21 -11.77 -6.70
C GLU A 149 -9.87 -11.26 -6.20
N LEU A 150 -9.02 -10.84 -7.13
CA LEU A 150 -7.74 -10.24 -6.78
C LEU A 150 -7.95 -8.87 -6.11
N PRO A 151 -7.35 -8.61 -4.91
CA PRO A 151 -7.46 -7.32 -4.25
C PRO A 151 -7.03 -6.15 -5.15
N ALA A 152 -7.68 -4.99 -5.00
CA ALA A 152 -7.45 -3.82 -5.85
C ALA A 152 -5.96 -3.40 -5.92
N ALA A 153 -5.22 -3.55 -4.82
CA ALA A 153 -3.79 -3.26 -4.76
C ALA A 153 -2.93 -4.19 -5.64
N PHE A 154 -3.42 -5.37 -6.02
CA PHE A 154 -2.70 -6.33 -6.86
C PHE A 154 -3.19 -6.35 -8.30
N LYS A 155 -4.42 -5.86 -8.58
CA LYS A 155 -5.00 -5.84 -9.94
C LYS A 155 -4.09 -5.20 -10.98
N ARG A 156 -3.32 -4.17 -10.62
CA ARG A 156 -2.40 -3.48 -11.54
C ARG A 156 -1.17 -4.29 -11.94
N PHE A 157 -0.83 -5.35 -11.20
CA PHE A 157 0.30 -6.23 -11.49
C PHE A 157 -0.14 -7.52 -12.18
N TRP A 158 -1.44 -7.76 -12.32
CA TRP A 158 -1.96 -8.94 -12.99
C TRP A 158 -1.99 -8.73 -14.51
N ARG A 159 -1.59 -9.76 -15.25
CA ARG A 159 -1.73 -9.84 -16.71
C ARG A 159 -2.49 -11.12 -17.05
N GLU A 160 -3.50 -11.01 -17.90
CA GLU A 160 -4.23 -12.18 -18.40
C GLU A 160 -3.26 -13.10 -19.18
N GLY A 161 -3.31 -14.40 -18.90
CA GLY A 161 -2.43 -15.42 -19.52
C GLY A 161 -1.45 -16.11 -18.58
N ALA A 162 -1.33 -15.69 -17.32
CA ALA A 162 -0.56 -16.40 -16.28
C ALA A 162 -1.38 -17.55 -15.65
N GLU A 163 -2.00 -18.37 -16.49
CA GLU A 163 -2.74 -19.54 -16.03
C GLU A 163 -1.79 -20.73 -15.91
N THR A 164 -1.82 -21.39 -14.75
CA THR A 164 -1.20 -22.69 -14.61
C THR A 164 -2.16 -23.71 -15.20
N GLU A 165 -1.83 -24.26 -16.37
CA GLU A 165 -2.42 -25.51 -16.82
C GLU A 165 -2.00 -26.59 -15.81
N THR A 166 -2.81 -26.74 -14.77
CA THR A 166 -2.65 -27.85 -13.84
C THR A 166 -3.27 -29.04 -14.55
N GLU A 167 -2.50 -29.69 -15.43
CA GLU A 167 -2.86 -31.02 -15.93
C GLU A 167 -2.92 -31.95 -14.71
N PHE A 168 -4.14 -32.18 -14.21
CA PHE A 168 -4.42 -33.28 -13.31
C PHE A 168 -4.18 -34.59 -14.09
N SER A 169 -2.94 -35.06 -14.11
CA SER A 169 -2.65 -36.45 -14.45
C SER A 169 -3.33 -37.34 -13.40
N LYS A 170 -4.32 -38.11 -13.86
CA LYS A 170 -5.06 -39.10 -13.07
C LYS A 170 -4.21 -40.34 -12.79
#